data_AF-A0A950P2V0-F1
#
_entry.id   AF-A0A950P2V0-F1
#
_cell.length_a   1.000
_cell.length_b   1.000
_cell.length_c   1.000
_cell.angle_alpha   90.00
_cell.angle_beta   90.00
_cell.angle_gamma   90.00
#
_symmetry.space_group_name_H-M   'P 1'
#
loop_
_entity.id
_entity.type
_entity.pdbx_description
1 polymer ?
#
loop_
_entity_poly.entity_id
_entity_poly.type
_entity_poly.pdbx_seq_one_letter_code
_entity_poly.pdbx_strand_id
1 'polypeptide(L)'
;MPLPALQSAFDGVYPPGDQWYWRGNFVSELPDAAIERHVEHGAAMPTWKSTMHLYAIDGAASKVGADETPWAYRDAKWAQVIVGVDPEPANADAIRQWCVDYWEATHPYSMGGAYVNFMMEEGQERVQATYRGNYARLAEIKAKYDPDNFFRVNQNIRPA
;
A
#
# COMPACT_ATOMS: atom_id res chain seq x y z
N MET A 1 -26.96 3.09 -2.44
CA MET A 1 -26.29 3.60 -3.66
C MET A 1 -25.97 2.41 -4.56
N PRO A 2 -26.27 2.43 -5.87
CA PRO A 2 -25.84 1.38 -6.79
C PRO A 2 -24.32 1.26 -6.84
N LEU A 3 -23.79 0.03 -7.00
CA LEU A 3 -22.34 -0.20 -7.04
C LEU A 3 -21.61 0.64 -8.10
N PRO A 4 -22.12 0.81 -9.33
CA PRO A 4 -21.45 1.68 -10.31
C PRO A 4 -21.38 3.14 -9.87
N ALA A 5 -22.43 3.66 -9.23
CA ALA A 5 -22.44 5.03 -8.72
C ALA A 5 -21.43 5.22 -7.58
N LEU A 6 -21.22 4.19 -6.75
CA LEU A 6 -20.20 4.21 -5.71
C LEU A 6 -18.79 4.20 -6.31
N GLN A 7 -18.55 3.35 -7.31
CA GLN A 7 -17.24 3.24 -7.94
C GLN A 7 -16.84 4.50 -8.72
N SER A 8 -17.80 5.21 -9.31
CA SER A 8 -17.57 6.47 -10.03
C SER A 8 -17.65 7.73 -9.16
N ALA A 9 -17.87 7.61 -7.85
CA ALA A 9 -18.11 8.76 -6.98
C ALA A 9 -16.93 9.75 -6.94
N PHE A 10 -15.71 9.29 -7.25
CA PHE A 10 -14.50 10.11 -7.22
C PHE A 10 -13.94 10.44 -8.61
N ASP A 11 -14.59 10.04 -9.70
CA ASP A 11 -14.08 10.27 -11.08
C ASP A 11 -13.85 11.76 -11.37
N GLY A 12 -14.68 12.65 -10.81
CA GLY A 12 -14.53 14.10 -10.95
C GLY A 12 -13.40 14.70 -10.10
N VAL A 13 -12.97 14.00 -9.04
CA VAL A 13 -11.87 14.43 -8.16
C VAL A 13 -10.53 13.95 -8.72
N TYR A 14 -10.52 12.73 -9.28
CA TYR A 14 -9.34 12.01 -9.73
C TYR A 14 -9.45 11.62 -11.21
N PRO A 15 -9.40 12.61 -12.13
CA PRO A 15 -9.48 12.34 -13.55
C PRO A 15 -8.21 11.68 -14.09
N PRO A 16 -8.27 11.05 -15.29
CA PRO A 16 -7.08 10.60 -15.99
C PRO A 16 -6.09 11.75 -16.25
N GLY A 17 -4.80 11.48 -16.12
CA GLY A 17 -3.71 12.44 -16.39
C GLY A 17 -3.09 13.08 -15.13
N ASP A 18 -3.76 12.99 -13.98
CA ASP A 18 -3.15 13.33 -12.69
C ASP A 18 -1.89 12.48 -12.45
N GLN A 19 -0.91 13.05 -11.76
CA GLN A 19 0.28 12.36 -11.26
C GLN A 19 -0.03 11.68 -9.94
N TRP A 20 0.51 10.48 -9.72
CA TRP A 20 0.24 9.69 -8.53
C TRP A 20 1.52 9.08 -7.97
N TYR A 21 1.67 9.14 -6.65
CA TYR A 21 2.66 8.36 -5.93
C TYR A 21 2.08 7.80 -4.63
N TRP A 22 2.40 6.54 -4.35
CA TRP A 22 1.76 5.76 -3.28
C TRP A 22 2.82 5.16 -2.37
N ARG A 23 2.52 5.13 -1.07
CA ARG A 23 3.21 4.29 -0.08
C ARG A 23 2.18 3.64 0.82
N GLY A 24 2.38 2.37 1.15
CA GLY A 24 1.46 1.63 2.00
C GLY A 24 2.15 1.01 3.22
N ASN A 25 1.36 0.77 4.27
CA ASN A 25 1.75 -0.01 5.44
C ASN A 25 0.55 -0.78 5.98
N PHE A 26 0.80 -1.95 6.59
CA PHE A 26 -0.13 -2.54 7.55
C PHE A 26 0.18 -2.04 8.95
N VAL A 27 -0.86 -1.80 9.74
CA VAL A 27 -0.77 -1.18 11.07
C VAL A 27 -1.65 -1.97 12.04
N SER A 28 -1.11 -2.29 13.22
CA SER A 28 -1.83 -2.98 14.32
C SER A 28 -2.18 -2.03 15.46
N GLU A 29 -1.40 -0.96 15.65
CA GLU A 29 -1.53 0.01 16.72
C GLU A 29 -1.13 1.40 16.24
N LEU A 30 -1.67 2.44 16.88
CA LEU A 30 -1.35 3.83 16.63
C LEU A 30 -0.87 4.46 17.94
N PRO A 31 0.41 4.26 18.31
CA PRO A 31 0.95 4.96 19.47
C PRO A 31 0.94 6.47 19.25
N ASP A 32 0.93 7.25 20.34
CA ASP A 32 0.90 8.72 20.27
C ASP A 32 1.99 9.29 19.35
N ALA A 33 3.20 8.72 19.40
CA ALA A 33 4.30 9.12 18.53
C ALA A 33 4.00 8.92 17.03
N ALA A 34 3.24 7.88 16.65
CA ALA A 34 2.79 7.71 15.27
C ALA A 34 1.71 8.72 14.89
N ILE A 35 0.80 9.01 15.82
CA ILE A 35 -0.26 10.03 15.64
C ILE A 35 0.36 11.41 15.42
N GLU A 36 1.39 11.78 16.18
CA GLU A 36 2.14 13.03 16.00
C GLU A 36 2.70 13.15 14.58
N ARG A 37 3.30 12.07 14.03
CA ARG A 37 3.80 12.06 12.64
C ARG A 37 2.66 12.17 11.63
N HIS A 38 1.52 11.53 11.90
CA HIS A 38 0.34 11.69 11.05
C HIS A 38 -0.15 13.14 11.00
N VAL A 39 -0.20 13.82 12.15
CA VAL A 39 -0.60 15.23 12.23
C VAL A 39 0.41 16.13 11.53
N GLU A 40 1.71 15.92 11.75
CA GLU A 40 2.80 16.68 11.11
C GLU A 40 2.70 16.64 9.58
N HIS A 41 2.65 15.45 8.99
CA HIS A 41 2.61 15.31 7.53
C HIS A 41 1.23 15.64 6.94
N GLY A 42 0.15 15.43 7.69
CA GLY A 42 -1.20 15.83 7.29
C GLY A 42 -1.35 17.36 7.20
N ALA A 43 -0.68 18.12 8.06
CA ALA A 43 -0.63 19.58 7.96
C ALA A 43 0.21 20.08 6.76
N ALA A 44 1.12 19.25 6.27
CA ALA A 44 2.05 19.56 5.17
C ALA A 44 1.62 18.94 3.82
N MET A 45 0.34 18.60 3.63
CA MET A 45 -0.15 18.04 2.36
C MET A 45 0.22 18.95 1.18
N PRO A 46 0.88 18.41 0.13
CA PRO A 46 1.37 19.22 -0.98
C PRO A 46 0.23 19.75 -1.87
N THR A 47 -0.89 19.05 -1.89
CA THR A 47 -2.08 19.41 -2.67
C THR A 47 -3.34 19.02 -1.91
N TRP A 48 -4.48 19.63 -2.25
CA TRP A 48 -5.78 19.25 -1.70
C TRP A 48 -6.24 17.85 -2.14
N LYS A 49 -5.63 17.29 -3.19
CA LYS A 49 -5.91 15.93 -3.70
C LYS A 49 -5.09 14.86 -2.97
N SER A 50 -3.98 15.25 -2.36
CA SER A 50 -3.11 14.36 -1.58
C SER A 50 -3.72 14.08 -0.21
N THR A 51 -3.50 12.88 0.32
CA THR A 51 -4.10 12.47 1.60
C THR A 51 -3.46 11.19 2.15
N MET A 52 -3.87 10.78 3.35
CA MET A 52 -3.60 9.46 3.93
C MET A 52 -4.93 8.81 4.31
N HIS A 53 -5.13 7.58 3.84
CA HIS A 53 -6.27 6.76 4.21
C HIS A 53 -5.83 5.65 5.17
N LEU A 54 -6.67 5.40 6.16
CA LEU A 54 -6.47 4.32 7.13
C LEU A 54 -7.74 3.46 7.19
N TYR A 55 -7.73 2.36 6.43
CA TYR A 55 -8.90 1.48 6.29
C TYR A 55 -8.88 0.38 7.35
N ALA A 56 -9.95 0.25 8.13
CA ALA A 56 -10.11 -0.85 9.07
C ALA A 56 -10.30 -2.18 8.32
N ILE A 57 -9.56 -3.21 8.73
CA ILE A 57 -9.52 -4.54 8.10
C ILE A 57 -9.59 -5.71 9.11
N ASP A 58 -9.70 -5.42 10.41
CA ASP A 58 -9.72 -6.36 11.55
C ASP A 58 -11.00 -7.21 11.69
N GLY A 59 -12.00 -7.04 10.83
CA GLY A 59 -13.29 -7.73 10.89
C GLY A 59 -13.27 -9.17 10.37
N ALA A 60 -14.26 -9.55 9.55
CA ALA A 60 -14.37 -10.92 9.04
C ALA A 60 -13.10 -11.42 8.32
N ALA A 61 -12.31 -10.49 7.76
CA ALA A 61 -11.05 -10.79 7.09
C ALA A 61 -9.98 -11.35 8.03
N SER A 62 -10.00 -11.02 9.33
CA SER A 62 -9.02 -11.51 10.32
C SER A 62 -9.29 -12.94 10.80
N LYS A 63 -10.48 -13.49 10.50
CA LYS A 63 -10.89 -14.84 10.93
C LYS A 63 -10.23 -15.97 10.14
N VAL A 64 -9.66 -15.65 8.97
CA VAL A 64 -8.96 -16.60 8.11
C VAL A 64 -7.51 -16.69 8.56
N GLY A 65 -6.95 -17.89 8.64
CA GLY A 65 -5.56 -18.14 9.00
C GLY A 65 -4.56 -17.47 8.05
N ALA A 66 -3.41 -17.10 8.59
CA ALA A 66 -2.37 -16.36 7.86
C ALA A 66 -1.76 -17.17 6.68
N ASP A 67 -1.87 -18.49 6.70
CA ASP A 67 -1.34 -19.44 5.72
C ASP A 67 -2.43 -20.08 4.83
N GLU A 68 -3.71 -19.82 5.11
CA GLU A 68 -4.84 -20.34 4.32
C GLU A 68 -4.97 -19.66 2.94
N THR A 69 -4.43 -18.44 2.81
CA THR A 69 -4.41 -17.67 1.56
C THR A 69 -3.08 -16.94 1.40
N PRO A 70 -2.73 -16.40 0.23
CA PRO A 70 -1.49 -15.64 0.06
C PRO A 70 -1.33 -14.41 0.98
N TRP A 71 -2.44 -13.82 1.44
CA TRP A 71 -2.39 -12.64 2.32
C TRP A 71 -2.21 -13.03 3.79
N ALA A 72 -1.02 -12.73 4.33
CA ALA A 72 -0.57 -13.16 5.66
C ALA A 72 -0.87 -12.17 6.80
N TYR A 73 -1.14 -10.89 6.50
CA TYR A 73 -1.37 -9.83 7.50
C TYR A 73 -2.81 -9.84 8.04
N ARG A 74 -3.30 -11.03 8.41
CA ARG A 74 -4.66 -11.24 8.96
C ARG A 74 -4.85 -10.63 10.35
N ASP A 75 -3.74 -10.40 11.03
CA ASP A 75 -3.62 -9.75 12.34
C ASP A 75 -3.52 -8.22 12.27
N ALA A 76 -3.43 -7.62 11.07
CA ALA A 76 -3.44 -6.18 10.90
C ALA A 76 -4.82 -5.59 11.21
N LYS A 77 -4.84 -4.45 11.90
CA LYS A 77 -6.09 -3.72 12.17
C LYS A 77 -6.43 -2.72 11.09
N TRP A 78 -5.40 -2.10 10.50
CA TRP A 78 -5.56 -1.15 9.42
C TRP A 78 -4.63 -1.41 8.25
N ALA A 79 -5.14 -1.12 7.05
CA ALA A 79 -4.36 -0.90 5.86
C ALA A 79 -4.23 0.62 5.62
N GLN A 80 -3.01 1.11 5.72
CA GLN A 80 -2.65 2.50 5.45
C GLN A 80 -2.22 2.66 4.00
N VAL A 81 -2.65 3.76 3.39
CA VAL A 81 -2.07 4.27 2.15
C VAL A 81 -1.89 5.78 2.23
N ILE A 82 -0.68 6.24 1.91
CA ILE A 82 -0.32 7.63 1.72
C ILE A 82 -0.32 7.87 0.21
N VAL A 83 -1.09 8.86 -0.23
CA VAL A 83 -1.33 9.12 -1.66
C VAL A 83 -1.01 10.57 -1.96
N GLY A 84 0.03 10.79 -2.74
CA GLY A 84 0.39 12.09 -3.30
C GLY A 84 -0.23 12.21 -4.69
N VAL A 85 -0.97 13.29 -4.93
CA VAL A 85 -1.70 13.49 -6.19
C VAL A 85 -1.62 14.93 -6.65
N ASP A 86 -1.23 15.18 -7.90
CA ASP A 86 -1.18 16.52 -8.49
C ASP A 86 -1.53 16.48 -9.98
N PRO A 87 -2.37 17.38 -10.51
CA PRO A 87 -2.61 17.47 -11.95
C PRO A 87 -1.38 17.92 -12.77
N GLU A 88 -0.42 18.61 -12.16
CA GLU A 88 0.75 19.19 -12.83
C GLU A 88 1.95 18.22 -12.82
N PRO A 89 2.41 17.73 -13.99
CA PRO A 89 3.59 16.86 -14.09
C PRO A 89 4.85 17.42 -13.41
N ALA A 90 5.04 18.74 -13.40
CA ALA A 90 6.20 19.36 -12.75
C ALA A 90 6.26 19.13 -11.22
N ASN A 91 5.13 18.77 -10.59
CA ASN A 91 5.04 18.52 -9.15
C ASN A 91 5.23 17.05 -8.77
N ALA A 92 5.47 16.16 -9.74
CA ALA A 92 5.57 14.71 -9.50
C ALA A 92 6.62 14.34 -8.43
N ASP A 93 7.77 15.00 -8.44
CA ASP A 93 8.81 14.76 -7.44
C ASP A 93 8.43 15.28 -6.05
N ALA A 94 7.70 16.40 -5.97
CA ALA A 94 7.26 16.97 -4.69
C ALA A 94 6.23 16.08 -4.00
N ILE A 95 5.22 15.59 -4.73
CA ILE A 95 4.22 14.65 -4.18
C ILE A 95 4.87 13.32 -3.80
N ARG A 96 5.85 12.85 -4.58
CA ARG A 96 6.62 11.64 -4.28
C ARG A 96 7.41 11.81 -2.98
N GLN A 97 8.16 12.90 -2.85
CA GLN A 97 9.00 13.15 -1.67
C GLN A 97 8.15 13.22 -0.40
N TRP A 98 7.02 13.94 -0.43
CA TRP A 98 6.08 13.99 0.69
C TRP A 98 5.59 12.59 1.11
N CYS A 99 5.24 11.73 0.15
CA CYS A 99 4.82 10.36 0.45
C CYS A 99 5.94 9.52 1.08
N VAL A 100 7.17 9.66 0.56
CA VAL A 100 8.34 8.93 1.07
C VAL A 100 8.67 9.39 2.48
N ASP A 101 8.77 10.69 2.73
CA ASP A 101 9.08 11.23 4.06
C ASP A 101 8.02 10.83 5.09
N TYR A 102 6.74 10.92 4.71
CA TYR A 102 5.64 10.52 5.57
C TYR A 102 5.65 9.01 5.86
N TRP A 103 5.94 8.20 4.84
CA TRP A 103 6.09 6.76 5.03
C TRP A 103 7.29 6.46 5.94
N GLU A 104 8.45 7.07 5.74
CA GLU A 104 9.64 6.86 6.60
C GLU A 104 9.39 7.25 8.05
N ALA A 105 8.67 8.35 8.28
CA ALA A 105 8.31 8.81 9.62
C ALA A 105 7.35 7.86 10.35
N THR A 106 6.50 7.14 9.62
CA THR A 106 5.45 6.28 10.20
C THR A 106 5.78 4.79 10.15
N HIS A 107 6.69 4.37 9.26
CA HIS A 107 7.07 2.99 9.04
C HIS A 107 7.61 2.26 10.30
N PRO A 108 8.38 2.91 11.21
CA PRO A 108 8.82 2.28 12.46
C PRO A 108 7.67 1.80 13.37
N TYR A 109 6.47 2.35 13.21
CA TYR A 109 5.27 1.96 13.96
C TYR A 109 4.36 0.99 13.17
N SER A 110 4.80 0.57 11.98
CA SER A 110 4.06 -0.34 11.12
C SER A 110 4.41 -1.81 11.39
N MET A 111 3.69 -2.71 10.73
CA MET A 111 3.94 -4.16 10.78
C MET A 111 4.99 -4.63 9.78
N GLY A 112 5.69 -3.72 9.09
CA GLY A 112 6.80 -4.06 8.18
C GLY A 112 6.39 -4.50 6.77
N GLY A 113 5.10 -4.65 6.46
CA GLY A 113 4.60 -4.94 5.11
C GLY A 113 3.49 -3.98 4.68
N ALA A 114 2.98 -4.14 3.46
CA ALA A 114 1.92 -3.30 2.89
C ALA A 114 0.93 -4.13 2.09
N TYR A 115 -0.23 -3.59 1.78
CA TYR A 115 -1.11 -4.22 0.81
C TYR A 115 -0.50 -4.08 -0.59
N VAL A 116 -0.32 -5.17 -1.34
CA VAL A 116 0.35 -5.16 -2.66
C VAL A 116 -0.25 -4.17 -3.66
N ASN A 117 -1.56 -3.91 -3.56
CA ASN A 117 -2.25 -2.97 -4.44
C ASN A 117 -2.03 -1.49 -4.06
N PHE A 118 -1.32 -1.23 -2.95
CA PHE A 118 -0.93 0.11 -2.49
C PHE A 118 0.58 0.37 -2.62
N MET A 119 1.29 -0.52 -3.33
CA MET A 119 2.74 -0.44 -3.49
C MET A 119 3.14 0.07 -4.86
N MET A 120 4.19 0.87 -4.89
CA MET A 120 4.89 1.27 -6.12
C MET A 120 6.07 0.33 -6.38
N GLU A 121 7.05 0.75 -7.20
CA GLU A 121 8.31 0.03 -7.35
C GLU A 121 9.21 0.28 -6.14
N GLU A 122 9.09 -0.58 -5.13
CA GLU A 122 9.74 -0.43 -3.82
C GLU A 122 10.85 -1.49 -3.56
N GLY A 123 11.14 -2.33 -4.56
CA GLY A 123 12.15 -3.37 -4.47
C GLY A 123 11.64 -4.71 -3.92
N GLN A 124 12.47 -5.74 -4.05
CA GLN A 124 12.07 -7.13 -3.77
C GLN A 124 11.93 -7.44 -2.29
N GLU A 125 12.71 -6.79 -1.43
CA GLU A 125 12.59 -6.97 0.03
C GLU A 125 11.21 -6.54 0.52
N ARG A 126 10.66 -5.44 -0.04
CA ARG A 126 9.31 -4.97 0.28
C ARG A 126 8.25 -5.97 -0.18
N VAL A 127 8.40 -6.53 -1.39
CA VAL A 127 7.49 -7.58 -1.90
C VAL A 127 7.52 -8.80 -0.99
N GLN A 128 8.71 -9.28 -0.60
CA GLN A 128 8.84 -10.43 0.30
C GLN A 128 8.21 -10.17 1.66
N ALA A 129 8.46 -9.00 2.26
CA ALA A 129 7.89 -8.60 3.54
C ALA A 129 6.35 -8.62 3.53
N THR A 130 5.73 -8.23 2.41
CA THR A 130 4.27 -8.25 2.24
C THR A 130 3.65 -9.65 2.25
N TYR A 131 4.39 -10.69 1.87
CA TYR A 131 3.89 -12.07 1.91
C TYR A 131 4.29 -12.82 3.20
N ARG A 132 5.19 -12.28 4.03
CA ARG A 132 5.73 -12.94 5.24
C ARG A 132 6.14 -14.39 4.93
N GLY A 133 5.73 -15.35 5.77
CA GLY A 133 6.02 -16.77 5.59
C GLY A 133 5.44 -17.41 4.32
N ASN A 134 4.53 -16.74 3.61
CA ASN A 134 3.91 -17.29 2.41
C ASN A 134 4.77 -17.10 1.14
N TYR A 135 5.81 -16.25 1.17
CA TYR A 135 6.60 -15.94 -0.04
C TYR A 135 7.23 -17.19 -0.67
N ALA A 136 7.87 -18.05 0.13
CA ALA A 136 8.56 -19.25 -0.38
C ALA A 136 7.60 -20.19 -1.11
N ARG A 137 6.43 -20.47 -0.52
CA ARG A 137 5.37 -21.27 -1.16
C ARG A 137 4.89 -20.66 -2.47
N LEU A 138 4.76 -19.33 -2.55
CA LEU A 138 4.37 -18.65 -3.78
C LEU A 138 5.46 -18.69 -4.84
N ALA A 139 6.74 -18.62 -4.45
CA ALA A 139 7.88 -18.75 -5.36
C ALA A 139 7.96 -20.16 -5.98
N GLU A 140 7.66 -21.21 -5.21
CA GLU A 140 7.54 -22.58 -5.72
C GLU A 140 6.37 -22.72 -6.71
N ILE A 141 5.21 -22.12 -6.40
CA ILE A 141 4.07 -22.07 -7.32
C ILE A 141 4.46 -21.33 -8.60
N LYS A 142 5.15 -20.19 -8.49
CA LYS A 142 5.64 -19.42 -9.64
C LYS A 142 6.59 -20.25 -10.48
N ALA A 143 7.55 -20.98 -9.88
CA ALA A 143 8.46 -21.86 -10.61
C ALA A 143 7.72 -22.98 -11.38
N LYS A 144 6.61 -23.49 -10.84
CA LYS A 144 5.78 -24.51 -11.51
C LYS A 144 5.00 -23.97 -12.70
N TYR A 145 4.41 -22.77 -12.59
CA TYR A 145 3.44 -22.26 -13.56
C TYR A 145 3.97 -21.15 -14.47
N ASP A 146 5.03 -20.46 -14.06
CA ASP A 146 5.69 -19.39 -14.80
C ASP A 146 7.22 -19.40 -14.52
N PRO A 147 7.93 -20.50 -14.87
CA PRO A 147 9.34 -20.68 -14.57
C PRO A 147 10.24 -19.59 -15.18
N ASP A 148 9.87 -19.08 -16.35
CA ASP A 148 10.63 -18.03 -17.06
C ASP A 148 10.28 -16.62 -16.57
N ASN A 149 9.42 -16.50 -15.56
CA ASN A 149 8.94 -15.23 -15.00
C ASN A 149 8.40 -14.28 -16.08
N PHE A 150 7.60 -14.83 -17.01
CA PHE A 150 6.98 -14.10 -18.10
C PHE A 150 6.03 -13.02 -17.58
N PHE A 151 5.21 -13.35 -16.57
CA PHE A 151 4.27 -12.42 -15.95
C PHE A 151 4.92 -11.65 -14.79
N ARG A 152 5.68 -10.61 -15.13
CA ARG A 152 6.50 -9.83 -14.16
C ARG A 152 6.17 -8.35 -14.02
N VAL A 153 5.16 -7.85 -14.74
CA VAL A 153 4.67 -6.47 -14.59
C VAL A 153 3.62 -6.44 -13.47
N ASN A 154 4.09 -6.62 -12.24
CA ASN A 154 3.30 -6.67 -11.00
C ASN A 154 4.25 -6.56 -9.80
N GLN A 155 3.72 -6.63 -8.57
CA GLN A 155 4.55 -6.82 -7.36
C GLN A 155 5.15 -8.24 -7.36
N ASN A 156 6.22 -8.39 -8.15
CA ASN A 156 6.64 -9.68 -8.69
C ASN A 156 7.31 -10.56 -7.65
N ILE A 157 6.79 -11.79 -7.55
CA ILE A 157 7.42 -12.91 -6.87
C ILE A 157 8.33 -13.61 -7.88
N ARG A 158 9.62 -13.71 -7.56
CA ARG A 158 10.57 -14.45 -8.40
C ARG A 158 10.38 -15.96 -8.20
N PRO A 159 10.44 -16.77 -9.26
CA PRO A 159 10.43 -18.23 -9.12
C PRO A 159 11.62 -18.68 -8.25
N ALA A 160 11.41 -19.76 -7.49
CA ALA A 160 12.41 -20.35 -6.59
C ALA A 160 13.60 -20.98 -7.33
#